data_AF-A0A8E0M8I2-F1
#
_entry.id   AF-A0A8E0M8I2-F1
#
_cell.length_a   1.000
_cell.length_b   1.000
_cell.length_c   1.000
_cell.angle_alpha   90.00
_cell.angle_beta   90.00
_cell.angle_gamma   90.00
#
_symmetry.space_group_name_H-M   'P 1'
#
loop_
_entity.id
_entity.type
_entity.pdbx_description
1 polymer ?
#
loop_
_entity_poly.entity_id
_entity_poly.type
_entity_poly.pdbx_seq_one_letter_code
_entity_poly.pdbx_strand_id
1 'polypeptide(L)'
;MSKAQQKAFKVDQQQLQAAKKIFSVQDTFNTELGEDQVLKDEGFKIQAFNNDFTYLQAHKAKFAATIKDKATLLDREVKAVALVKAATTGDPDQTKIDQARDAINAVGVKAFKDKYLPKLDDAIKNLPKDQQAEQAKKQPERRRVVKQQAPWKPCIIKAMQQV
;
A
#
# COMPACT_ATOMS: atom_id res chain seq x y z
N MET A 1 40.31 -2.31 33.50
CA MET A 1 39.95 -3.13 32.31
C MET A 1 41.18 -3.30 31.43
N SER A 2 41.47 -4.54 31.01
CA SER A 2 42.55 -4.85 30.06
C SER A 2 42.18 -4.44 28.62
N LYS A 3 43.17 -4.34 27.72
CA LYS A 3 42.93 -4.06 26.28
C LYS A 3 41.99 -5.10 25.63
N ALA A 4 42.09 -6.36 26.06
CA ALA A 4 41.20 -7.43 25.60
C ALA A 4 39.75 -7.22 26.08
N GLN A 5 39.56 -6.84 27.35
CA GLN A 5 38.25 -6.52 27.92
C GLN A 5 37.60 -5.32 27.24
N GLN A 6 38.37 -4.27 26.91
CA GLN A 6 37.85 -3.11 26.18
C GLN A 6 37.41 -3.46 24.75
N LYS A 7 38.15 -4.34 24.06
CA LYS A 7 37.77 -4.81 22.72
C LYS A 7 36.48 -5.64 22.78
N ALA A 8 36.39 -6.58 23.73
CA ALA A 8 35.18 -7.38 23.93
C ALA A 8 33.96 -6.48 24.23
N PHE A 9 34.11 -5.53 25.17
CA PHE A 9 33.04 -4.60 25.52
C PHE A 9 32.52 -3.78 24.32
N LYS A 10 33.41 -3.32 23.43
CA LYS A 10 33.00 -2.62 22.20
C LYS A 10 32.22 -3.51 21.25
N VAL A 11 32.64 -4.76 21.10
CA VAL A 11 31.93 -5.75 20.27
C VAL A 11 30.55 -6.01 20.85
N ASP A 12 30.44 -6.23 22.16
CA ASP A 12 29.17 -6.47 22.83
C ASP A 12 28.22 -5.26 22.69
N GLN A 13 28.74 -4.04 22.82
CA GLN A 13 27.97 -2.82 22.61
C GLN A 13 27.41 -2.71 21.18
N GLN A 14 28.23 -3.05 20.16
CA GLN A 14 27.79 -3.08 18.77
C GLN A 14 26.73 -4.16 18.52
N GLN A 15 26.90 -5.35 19.12
CA GLN A 15 25.91 -6.42 19.01
C GLN A 15 24.58 -6.02 19.66
N LEU A 16 24.62 -5.41 20.85
CA LEU A 16 23.43 -4.91 21.54
C LEU A 16 22.72 -3.81 20.73
N GLN A 17 23.48 -2.87 20.16
CA GLN A 17 22.90 -1.82 19.31
C GLN A 17 22.22 -2.42 18.07
N ALA A 18 22.88 -3.37 17.40
CA ALA A 18 22.29 -4.05 16.27
C ALA A 18 21.03 -4.85 16.65
N ALA A 19 21.02 -5.54 17.79
CA ALA A 19 19.85 -6.24 18.28
C ALA A 19 18.67 -5.28 18.52
N LYS A 20 18.91 -4.13 19.16
CA LYS A 20 17.87 -3.09 19.35
C LYS A 20 17.27 -2.61 18.03
N LYS A 21 18.11 -2.39 17.01
CA LYS A 21 17.65 -1.96 15.67
C LYS A 21 16.88 -3.07 14.95
N ILE A 22 17.30 -4.33 15.09
CA ILE A 22 16.58 -5.49 14.58
C ILE A 22 15.17 -5.57 15.18
N PHE A 23 15.05 -5.43 16.51
CA PHE A 23 13.75 -5.44 17.18
C PHE A 23 12.87 -4.27 16.74
N SER A 24 13.41 -3.05 16.69
CA SER A 24 12.69 -1.85 16.22
C SER A 24 12.07 -2.03 14.82
N VAL A 25 12.85 -2.57 13.88
CA VAL A 25 12.39 -2.84 12.51
C VAL A 25 11.33 -3.94 12.47
N GLN A 26 11.48 -5.00 13.26
CA GLN A 26 10.48 -6.06 13.36
C GLN A 26 9.17 -5.57 13.98
N ASP A 27 9.24 -4.79 15.06
CA ASP A 27 8.06 -4.18 15.69
C ASP A 27 7.32 -3.27 14.72
N THR A 28 8.06 -2.51 13.91
CA THR A 28 7.45 -1.69 12.86
C THR A 28 6.68 -2.57 11.87
N PHE A 29 7.27 -3.66 11.38
CA PHE A 29 6.55 -4.55 10.45
C PHE A 29 5.32 -5.20 11.09
N ASN A 30 5.42 -5.64 12.34
CA ASN A 30 4.31 -6.28 13.04
C ASN A 30 3.16 -5.30 13.31
N THR A 31 3.50 -4.06 13.69
CA THR A 31 2.53 -3.01 13.99
C THR A 31 1.89 -2.48 12.72
N GLU A 32 2.71 -2.10 11.74
CA GLU A 32 2.26 -1.33 10.58
C GLU A 32 1.79 -2.19 9.42
N LEU A 33 2.45 -3.31 9.12
CA LEU A 33 2.08 -4.16 7.99
C LEU A 33 1.20 -5.34 8.44
N GLY A 34 1.50 -5.93 9.60
CA GLY A 34 0.79 -7.09 10.14
C GLY A 34 0.74 -8.27 9.14
N GLU A 35 -0.36 -9.02 9.18
CA GLU A 35 -0.58 -10.17 8.28
C GLU A 35 -1.04 -9.74 6.88
N ASP A 36 -1.83 -8.68 6.80
CA ASP A 36 -2.38 -8.17 5.53
C ASP A 36 -1.32 -7.50 4.65
N GLN A 37 -0.15 -7.21 5.22
CA GLN A 37 0.92 -6.44 4.61
C GLN A 37 0.45 -5.09 4.10
N VAL A 38 -0.40 -4.42 4.89
CA VAL A 38 -0.97 -3.11 4.57
C VAL A 38 -0.74 -2.16 5.71
N LEU A 39 -0.17 -0.99 5.39
CA LEU A 39 0.02 0.12 6.30
C LEU A 39 -1.26 0.46 7.07
N LYS A 40 -1.20 0.25 8.38
CA LYS A 40 -2.30 0.50 9.32
C LYS A 40 -2.37 1.96 9.72
N ASP A 41 -1.25 2.57 10.15
CA ASP A 41 -1.21 3.99 10.47
C ASP A 41 -0.90 4.83 9.23
N GLU A 42 -1.91 5.54 8.72
CA GLU A 42 -1.74 6.47 7.60
C GLU A 42 -0.87 7.69 7.96
N GLY A 43 -0.62 7.95 9.26
CA GLY A 43 0.28 8.98 9.78
C GLY A 43 1.72 8.51 10.02
N PHE A 44 2.03 7.25 9.68
CA PHE A 44 3.32 6.64 9.97
C PHE A 44 4.51 7.42 9.38
N LYS A 45 5.53 7.65 10.21
CA LYS A 45 6.75 8.38 9.85
C LYS A 45 7.88 7.40 9.50
N ILE A 46 8.07 7.15 8.21
CA ILE A 46 9.08 6.23 7.68
C ILE A 46 10.54 6.58 8.05
N GLN A 47 10.83 7.82 8.46
CA GLN A 47 12.20 8.27 8.71
C GLN A 47 12.93 7.47 9.82
N ALA A 48 12.25 7.19 10.94
CA ALA A 48 12.84 6.43 12.03
C ALA A 48 13.16 4.99 11.58
N PHE A 49 12.22 4.37 10.87
CA PHE A 49 12.41 3.05 10.26
C PHE A 49 13.59 3.05 9.27
N ASN A 50 13.67 4.05 8.37
CA ASN A 50 14.74 4.14 7.38
C ASN A 50 16.11 4.29 8.05
N ASN A 51 16.23 5.10 9.11
CA ASN A 51 17.47 5.24 9.85
C ASN A 51 17.92 3.90 10.46
N ASP A 52 16.98 3.15 11.05
CA ASP A 52 17.25 1.86 11.64
C ASP A 52 17.60 0.81 10.57
N PHE A 53 16.88 0.81 9.45
CA PHE A 53 17.13 -0.10 8.34
C PHE A 53 18.48 0.17 7.66
N THR A 54 18.86 1.43 7.43
CA THR A 54 20.18 1.81 6.91
C THR A 54 21.30 1.36 7.84
N TYR A 55 21.12 1.51 9.16
CA TYR A 55 22.09 0.95 10.12
C TYR A 55 22.23 -0.57 9.96
N LEU A 56 21.12 -1.30 9.83
CA LEU A 56 21.15 -2.75 9.62
C LEU A 56 21.78 -3.14 8.29
N GLN A 57 21.61 -2.35 7.23
CA GLN A 57 22.32 -2.58 5.96
C GLN A 57 23.83 -2.52 6.14
N ALA A 58 24.34 -1.54 6.89
CA ALA A 58 25.77 -1.36 7.13
C ALA A 58 26.37 -2.40 8.09
N HIS A 59 25.63 -2.80 9.12
CA HIS A 59 26.19 -3.60 10.23
C HIS A 59 25.66 -5.04 10.32
N LYS A 60 24.55 -5.34 9.63
CA LYS A 60 23.85 -6.64 9.62
C LYS A 60 23.29 -6.97 8.23
N ALA A 61 24.11 -6.78 7.19
CA ALA A 61 23.70 -6.91 5.78
C ALA A 61 22.90 -8.18 5.44
N LYS A 62 23.26 -9.34 6.01
CA LYS A 62 22.51 -10.60 5.81
C LYS A 62 21.07 -10.50 6.32
N PHE A 63 20.87 -9.93 7.51
CA PHE A 63 19.53 -9.70 8.05
C PHE A 63 18.79 -8.65 7.22
N ALA A 64 19.44 -7.53 6.89
CA ALA A 64 18.81 -6.49 6.08
C ALA A 64 18.36 -7.02 4.70
N ALA A 65 19.10 -7.96 4.11
CA ALA A 65 18.71 -8.60 2.86
C ALA A 65 17.44 -9.45 2.99
N THR A 66 17.22 -10.16 4.11
CA THR A 66 16.02 -11.01 4.30
C THR A 66 14.74 -10.20 4.48
N ILE A 67 14.85 -8.95 4.93
CA ILE A 67 13.69 -8.06 5.17
C ILE A 67 13.57 -6.93 4.13
N LYS A 68 14.44 -6.90 3.13
CA LYS A 68 14.52 -5.81 2.13
C LYS A 68 13.21 -5.61 1.38
N ASP A 69 12.55 -6.70 1.00
CA ASP A 69 11.30 -6.62 0.23
C ASP A 69 10.17 -6.03 1.08
N LYS A 70 10.09 -6.41 2.36
CA LYS A 70 9.13 -5.81 3.32
C LYS A 70 9.42 -4.34 3.58
N ALA A 71 10.70 -3.96 3.73
CA ALA A 71 11.09 -2.56 3.87
C ALA A 71 10.72 -1.73 2.62
N THR A 72 10.92 -2.30 1.44
CA THR A 72 10.56 -1.67 0.16
C THR A 72 9.05 -1.55 0.02
N LEU A 73 8.29 -2.55 0.45
CA LEU A 73 6.83 -2.50 0.48
C LEU A 73 6.35 -1.36 1.38
N LEU A 74 6.84 -1.29 2.62
CA LEU A 74 6.46 -0.24 3.56
C LEU A 74 6.74 1.17 3.02
N ASP A 75 7.91 1.39 2.41
CA ASP A 75 8.25 2.68 1.77
C ASP A 75 7.29 3.03 0.61
N ARG A 76 6.93 2.06 -0.23
CA ARG A 76 5.96 2.26 -1.31
C ARG A 76 4.57 2.59 -0.77
N GLU A 77 4.13 1.91 0.27
CA GLU A 77 2.82 2.15 0.89
C GLU A 77 2.74 3.54 1.51
N VAL A 78 3.76 3.97 2.25
CA VAL A 78 3.81 5.34 2.83
C VAL A 78 3.76 6.39 1.72
N LYS A 79 4.52 6.22 0.64
CA LYS A 79 4.50 7.14 -0.52
C LYS A 79 3.13 7.17 -1.20
N ALA A 80 2.51 6.02 -1.40
CA ALA A 80 1.18 5.92 -2.00
C ALA A 80 0.11 6.58 -1.10
N VAL A 81 0.15 6.36 0.21
CA VAL A 81 -0.77 7.02 1.16
C VAL A 81 -0.60 8.54 1.14
N ALA A 82 0.64 9.04 1.08
CA ALA A 82 0.90 10.47 0.98
C ALA A 82 0.28 11.09 -0.29
N LEU A 83 0.41 10.40 -1.44
CA LEU A 83 -0.20 10.84 -2.70
C LEU A 83 -1.74 10.76 -2.65
N VAL A 84 -2.31 9.71 -2.06
CA VAL A 84 -3.76 9.61 -1.88
C VAL A 84 -4.28 10.75 -1.01
N LYS A 85 -3.60 11.06 0.09
CA LYS A 85 -3.96 12.22 0.93
C LYS A 85 -3.89 13.52 0.14
N ALA A 86 -2.84 13.73 -0.66
CA ALA A 86 -2.71 14.92 -1.49
C ALA A 86 -3.78 15.02 -2.59
N ALA A 87 -4.26 13.90 -3.13
CA ALA A 87 -5.30 13.85 -4.15
C ALA A 87 -6.73 13.99 -3.57
N THR A 88 -6.92 13.63 -2.30
CA THR A 88 -8.23 13.65 -1.62
C THR A 88 -8.43 14.86 -0.71
N THR A 89 -7.35 15.58 -0.38
CA THR A 89 -7.38 16.78 0.48
C THR A 89 -7.23 18.04 -0.36
N GLY A 90 -8.20 18.96 -0.27
CA GLY A 90 -8.25 20.19 -1.06
C GLY A 90 -8.88 19.96 -2.44
N ASP A 91 -8.54 20.82 -3.41
CA ASP A 91 -9.07 20.69 -4.76
C ASP A 91 -8.44 19.47 -5.46
N PRO A 92 -9.27 18.48 -5.85
CA PRO A 92 -8.79 17.32 -6.59
C PRO A 92 -8.29 17.79 -7.96
N ASP A 93 -7.10 17.31 -8.32
CA ASP A 93 -6.46 17.60 -9.59
C ASP A 93 -6.17 16.27 -10.31
N GLN A 94 -6.38 16.28 -11.63
CA GLN A 94 -6.24 15.08 -12.45
C GLN A 94 -4.83 14.49 -12.37
N THR A 95 -3.79 15.32 -12.33
CA THR A 95 -2.40 14.87 -12.19
C THR A 95 -2.16 14.20 -10.84
N LYS A 96 -2.69 14.79 -9.75
CA LYS A 96 -2.56 14.19 -8.39
C LYS A 96 -3.28 12.85 -8.30
N ILE A 97 -4.46 12.73 -8.90
CA ILE A 97 -5.24 11.48 -8.92
C ILE A 97 -4.52 10.40 -9.72
N ASP A 98 -3.96 10.75 -10.89
CA ASP A 98 -3.17 9.82 -11.70
C ASP A 98 -1.93 9.33 -10.93
N GLN A 99 -1.17 10.24 -10.32
CA GLN A 99 -0.01 9.90 -9.49
C GLN A 99 -0.36 8.98 -8.31
N ALA A 100 -1.45 9.28 -7.61
CA ALA A 100 -1.92 8.45 -6.50
C ALA A 100 -2.36 7.06 -6.98
N ARG A 101 -3.04 6.98 -8.14
CA ARG A 101 -3.47 5.73 -8.74
C ARG A 101 -2.30 4.86 -9.17
N ASP A 102 -1.31 5.44 -9.82
CA ASP A 102 -0.09 4.73 -10.25
C ASP A 102 0.69 4.22 -9.03
N ALA A 103 0.80 5.03 -7.97
CA ALA A 103 1.43 4.62 -6.73
C ALA A 103 0.70 3.46 -6.05
N ILE A 104 -0.63 3.51 -5.94
CA ILE A 104 -1.45 2.39 -5.42
C ILE A 104 -1.23 1.12 -6.26
N ASN A 105 -1.19 1.28 -7.59
CA ASN A 105 -0.98 0.15 -8.49
C ASN A 105 0.40 -0.48 -8.34
N ALA A 106 1.43 0.34 -8.12
CA ALA A 106 2.82 -0.06 -7.92
C ALA A 106 3.11 -0.73 -6.56
N VAL A 107 2.27 -0.52 -5.53
CA VAL A 107 2.38 -1.23 -4.25
C VAL A 107 2.21 -2.75 -4.43
N GLY A 108 1.32 -3.17 -5.34
CA GLY A 108 1.16 -4.60 -5.67
C GLY A 108 0.39 -5.44 -4.63
N VAL A 109 -0.01 -4.87 -3.49
CA VAL A 109 -0.81 -5.54 -2.46
C VAL A 109 -2.30 -5.35 -2.72
N LYS A 110 -3.05 -6.46 -2.85
CA LYS A 110 -4.50 -6.42 -3.15
C LYS A 110 -5.29 -5.65 -2.08
N ALA A 111 -5.03 -5.92 -0.80
CA ALA A 111 -5.70 -5.26 0.32
C ALA A 111 -5.42 -3.75 0.33
N PHE A 112 -4.21 -3.31 -0.01
CA PHE A 112 -3.88 -1.89 -0.18
C PHE A 112 -4.71 -1.26 -1.31
N LYS A 113 -4.77 -1.92 -2.48
CA LYS A 113 -5.58 -1.43 -3.61
C LYS A 113 -7.06 -1.31 -3.26
N ASP A 114 -7.62 -2.33 -2.63
CA ASP A 114 -9.04 -2.33 -2.27
C ASP A 114 -9.37 -1.28 -1.20
N LYS A 115 -8.41 -0.90 -0.33
CA LYS A 115 -8.56 0.17 0.67
C LYS A 115 -8.51 1.58 0.06
N TYR A 116 -7.61 1.84 -0.90
CA TYR A 116 -7.33 3.20 -1.36
C TYR A 116 -7.91 3.58 -2.72
N LEU A 117 -8.17 2.62 -3.63
CA LEU A 117 -8.80 2.94 -4.92
C LEU A 117 -10.20 3.59 -4.78
N PRO A 118 -11.09 3.11 -3.89
CA PRO A 118 -12.40 3.76 -3.72
C PRO A 118 -12.31 5.22 -3.26
N LYS A 119 -11.31 5.56 -2.43
CA LYS A 119 -11.07 6.94 -1.98
C LYS A 119 -10.72 7.87 -3.15
N LEU A 120 -9.99 7.37 -4.15
CA LEU A 120 -9.70 8.13 -5.38
C LEU A 120 -10.93 8.23 -6.30
N ASP A 121 -11.73 7.18 -6.39
CA ASP A 121 -12.98 7.22 -7.18
C ASP A 121 -13.94 8.30 -6.66
N ASP A 122 -14.00 8.50 -5.34
CA ASP A 122 -14.78 9.59 -4.75
C ASP A 122 -14.17 10.98 -5.05
N ALA A 123 -12.85 11.11 -5.05
CA ALA A 123 -12.18 12.35 -5.47
C ALA A 123 -12.44 12.67 -6.95
N ILE A 124 -12.48 11.65 -7.81
CA ILE A 124 -12.79 11.79 -9.24
C ILE A 124 -14.20 12.36 -9.44
N LYS A 125 -15.20 11.93 -8.66
CA LYS A 125 -16.58 12.46 -8.77
C LYS A 125 -16.69 13.97 -8.52
N ASN A 126 -15.70 14.55 -7.83
CA ASN A 126 -15.65 15.98 -7.53
C ASN A 126 -14.90 16.79 -8.60
N LEU A 127 -14.31 16.15 -9.62
CA LEU A 127 -13.67 16.83 -10.75
C LEU A 127 -14.71 17.40 -11.74
N PRO A 128 -14.34 18.37 -12.59
CA PRO A 128 -15.14 18.76 -13.76
C PRO A 128 -15.47 17.55 -14.66
N LYS A 129 -16.67 17.52 -15.26
CA LYS A 129 -17.17 16.39 -16.05
C LYS A 129 -16.22 15.95 -17.16
N ASP A 130 -15.53 16.90 -17.80
CA ASP A 130 -14.59 16.65 -18.88
C ASP A 130 -13.38 15.82 -18.38
N GLN A 131 -12.93 16.10 -17.16
CA GLN A 131 -11.84 15.38 -16.49
C GLN A 131 -12.31 14.04 -15.90
N GLN A 132 -13.57 13.95 -15.45
CA GLN A 132 -14.17 12.66 -15.06
C GLN A 132 -14.22 11.67 -16.22
N ALA A 133 -14.61 12.15 -17.40
CA ALA A 133 -14.66 11.32 -18.61
C ALA A 133 -13.27 10.81 -19.00
N GLU A 134 -12.23 11.64 -18.83
CA GLU A 134 -10.85 11.24 -19.09
C GLU A 134 -10.32 10.22 -18.07
N GLN A 135 -10.71 10.35 -16.79
CA GLN A 135 -10.41 9.36 -15.76
C GLN A 135 -11.12 8.02 -15.99
N ALA A 136 -12.37 8.05 -16.48
CA ALA A 136 -13.12 6.85 -16.82
C ALA A 136 -12.46 6.02 -17.93
N LYS A 137 -11.79 6.68 -18.91
CA LYS A 137 -11.01 5.99 -19.96
C LYS A 137 -9.74 5.32 -19.43
N LYS A 138 -9.14 5.86 -18.36
CA LYS A 138 -7.92 5.33 -17.73
C LYS A 138 -8.20 4.22 -16.71
N GLN A 139 -9.47 4.01 -16.31
CA GLN A 139 -9.81 2.86 -15.48
C GLN A 139 -9.59 1.57 -16.28
N PRO A 140 -8.77 0.61 -15.79
CA PRO A 140 -8.71 -0.71 -16.39
C PRO A 140 -10.02 -1.42 -16.03
N GLU A 141 -11.02 -1.31 -16.90
CA GLU A 141 -12.22 -2.15 -17.02
C GLU A 141 -12.73 -2.77 -15.70
N ARG A 142 -12.86 -1.99 -14.61
CA ARG A 142 -13.67 -2.42 -13.47
C ARG A 142 -15.10 -2.04 -13.77
N ARG A 143 -15.75 -2.89 -14.58
CA ARG A 143 -17.20 -3.05 -14.82
C ARG A 143 -17.79 -2.49 -16.13
N ARG A 144 -17.67 -3.28 -17.22
CA ARG A 144 -18.87 -3.89 -17.86
C ARG A 144 -19.55 -4.88 -16.91
N VAL A 145 -19.96 -4.40 -15.74
CA VAL A 145 -20.93 -5.04 -14.84
C VAL A 145 -21.90 -3.95 -14.38
N VAL A 146 -22.22 -3.02 -15.28
CA VAL A 146 -23.56 -2.45 -15.29
C VAL A 146 -24.38 -3.53 -15.97
N LYS A 147 -25.14 -4.27 -15.16
CA LYS A 147 -26.21 -5.16 -15.62
C LYS A 147 -26.86 -4.54 -16.85
N GLN A 148 -26.74 -5.23 -17.97
CA GLN A 148 -27.87 -5.32 -18.90
C GLN A 148 -29.06 -5.76 -18.06
N GLN A 149 -29.82 -4.81 -17.54
CA GLN A 149 -31.18 -5.07 -17.11
C GLN A 149 -32.02 -4.99 -18.40
N ALA A 150 -31.83 -6.01 -19.25
CA ALA A 150 -32.80 -6.32 -20.28
C ALA A 150 -34.09 -6.77 -19.57
N PRO A 151 -35.26 -6.23 -19.93
CA PRO A 151 -36.51 -6.60 -19.28
C PRO A 151 -36.90 -8.00 -19.75
N TRP A 152 -36.72 -9.00 -18.89
CA TRP A 152 -37.37 -10.29 -19.09
C TRP A 152 -38.87 -10.07 -18.85
N LYS A 153 -39.62 -9.90 -19.94
CA LYS A 153 -41.07 -10.04 -19.95
C LYS A 153 -41.42 -11.47 -19.50
N PRO A 154 -42.40 -11.66 -18.60
CA PRO A 154 -42.91 -12.98 -18.28
C PRO A 154 -43.88 -13.43 -19.39
N CYS A 155 -43.87 -14.72 -19.73
CA CYS A 155 -45.06 -15.59 -19.76
C CYS A 155 -44.99 -16.75 -20.79
N ILE A 156 -45.07 -17.95 -20.20
CA ILE A 156 -45.94 -19.07 -20.59
C ILE A 156 -45.48 -19.93 -21.77
N ILE A 157 -44.80 -21.02 -21.39
CA ILE A 157 -44.80 -22.29 -22.10
C ILE A 157 -46.25 -22.80 -22.13
N LYS A 158 -46.83 -22.95 -23.32
CA LYS A 158 -48.07 -23.70 -23.53
C LYS A 158 -47.70 -24.96 -24.32
N ALA A 159 -47.55 -26.07 -23.61
CA ALA A 159 -47.43 -27.39 -24.20
C ALA A 159 -48.33 -28.34 -23.42
N MET A 160 -49.54 -28.58 -23.93
CA MET A 160 -50.28 -29.81 -23.69
C MET A 160 -51.47 -29.95 -24.66
N GLN A 161 -51.67 -31.20 -25.08
CA GLN A 161 -52.85 -31.82 -25.70
C GLN A 161 -52.98 -31.88 -27.23
N GLN A 162 -52.54 -33.04 -27.76
CA GLN A 162 -53.36 -34.06 -28.42
C GLN A 162 -54.51 -33.59 -29.33
N VAL A 163 -54.37 -33.87 -30.65
CA VAL A 163 -55.32 -34.67 -31.45
C VAL A 163 -54.49 -35.48 -32.46
#